data_AF-A0A397JHU5-F1
#
_entry.id   AF-A0A397JHU5-F1
#
_cell.length_a   1.000
_cell.length_b   1.000
_cell.length_c   1.000
_cell.angle_alpha   90.00
_cell.angle_beta   90.00
_cell.angle_gamma   90.00
#
_symmetry.space_group_name_H-M   'P 1'
#
loop_
_entity.id
_entity.type
_entity.pdbx_description
1 polymer ?
#
loop_
_entity_poly.entity_id
_entity_poly.type
_entity_poly.pdbx_seq_one_letter_code
_entity_poly.pdbx_strand_id
1 'polypeptide(L)'
;MCFGSKADKLGKKFGTELLSLPALMQNENIADLILQAKKQMNVYDPALIVQWNDNGFNDTRIANCRNGIPGQTKQAIINFIVNNGGVDFRGENN
;
A
#
# COMPACT_ATOMS: atom_id res chain seq x y z
N MET A 1 16.70 -15.77 -20.57
CA MET A 1 16.34 -14.38 -20.24
C MET A 1 16.04 -14.30 -18.76
N CYS A 2 16.89 -13.64 -17.97
CA CYS A 2 16.57 -13.35 -16.57
C CYS A 2 15.51 -12.26 -16.57
N PHE A 3 14.28 -12.58 -16.18
CA PHE A 3 13.26 -11.57 -15.97
C PHE A 3 13.71 -10.72 -14.78
N GLY A 4 14.10 -9.46 -15.04
CA GLY A 4 14.49 -8.52 -13.97
C GLY A 4 13.40 -8.41 -12.90
N SER A 5 13.82 -8.14 -11.67
CA SER A 5 12.96 -8.11 -10.49
C SER A 5 11.88 -7.03 -10.60
N LYS A 6 10.84 -7.09 -9.75
CA LYS A 6 9.79 -6.06 -9.72
C LYS A 6 10.37 -4.72 -9.30
N ALA A 7 11.29 -4.71 -8.35
CA ALA A 7 11.97 -3.50 -7.93
C ALA A 7 12.90 -2.96 -9.03
N ASP A 8 13.57 -3.82 -9.82
CA ASP A 8 14.33 -3.38 -11.02
C ASP A 8 13.42 -2.69 -12.04
N LYS A 9 12.25 -3.28 -12.31
CA LYS A 9 11.25 -2.71 -13.23
C LYS A 9 10.72 -1.38 -12.71
N LEU A 10 10.53 -1.28 -11.40
CA LEU A 10 10.11 -0.04 -10.76
C LEU A 10 11.17 1.05 -10.91
N GLY A 11 12.44 0.73 -10.63
CA GLY A 11 13.57 1.64 -10.80
C GLY A 11 13.64 2.19 -12.21
N LYS A 12 13.61 1.31 -13.22
CA LYS A 12 13.58 1.72 -14.64
C LYS A 12 12.44 2.68 -14.95
N LYS A 13 11.26 2.50 -14.35
CA LYS A 13 10.08 3.35 -14.57
C LYS A 13 10.18 4.72 -13.90
N PHE A 14 11.07 4.87 -12.91
CA PHE A 14 11.41 6.13 -12.27
C PHE A 14 12.71 6.75 -12.80
N GLY A 15 13.38 6.10 -13.77
CA GLY A 15 14.67 6.57 -14.30
C GLY A 15 15.81 6.42 -13.29
N THR A 16 15.74 5.43 -12.40
CA THR A 16 16.74 5.17 -11.36
C THR A 16 17.11 3.69 -11.27
N GLU A 17 18.19 3.39 -10.55
CA GLU A 17 18.61 2.01 -10.29
C GLU A 17 17.93 1.41 -9.05
N LEU A 18 17.89 0.08 -8.96
CA LEU A 18 17.25 -0.65 -7.87
C LEU A 18 17.69 -0.15 -6.49
N LEU A 19 19.00 -0.06 -6.26
CA LEU A 19 19.58 0.30 -4.96
C LEU A 19 19.39 1.78 -4.62
N SER A 20 19.02 2.60 -5.61
CA SER A 20 18.70 4.01 -5.42
C SER A 20 17.23 4.24 -5.06
N LEU A 21 16.37 3.22 -5.18
CA LEU A 21 15.01 3.28 -4.64
C LEU A 21 15.04 3.33 -3.11
N PRO A 22 14.08 4.00 -2.46
CA PRO A 22 13.87 3.86 -1.03
C PRO A 22 13.75 2.38 -0.64
N ALA A 23 14.32 1.99 0.51
CA ALA A 23 14.38 0.58 0.94
C ALA A 23 13.00 -0.13 0.90
N LEU A 24 11.93 0.59 1.23
CA LEU A 24 10.56 0.07 1.14
C LEU A 24 10.17 -0.35 -0.29
N MET A 25 10.59 0.43 -1.29
CA MET A 25 10.31 0.18 -2.72
C MET A 25 11.26 -0.85 -3.34
N GLN A 26 12.33 -1.24 -2.64
CA GLN A 26 13.18 -2.36 -3.03
C GLN A 26 12.53 -3.71 -2.71
N ASN A 27 11.53 -3.74 -1.84
CA ASN A 27 10.77 -4.96 -1.54
C ASN A 27 9.93 -5.36 -2.76
N GLU A 28 10.10 -6.60 -3.22
CA GLU A 28 9.44 -7.11 -4.43
C GLU A 28 7.91 -7.03 -4.40
N ASN A 29 7.29 -7.29 -3.25
CA ASN A 29 5.83 -7.24 -3.11
C ASN A 29 5.33 -5.79 -3.19
N ILE A 30 6.01 -4.87 -2.52
CA ILE A 30 5.67 -3.44 -2.56
C ILE A 30 5.91 -2.88 -3.97
N ALA A 31 7.02 -3.27 -4.61
CA ALA A 31 7.30 -2.86 -5.97
C ALA A 31 6.24 -3.35 -6.96
N ASP A 32 5.78 -4.59 -6.80
CA ASP A 32 4.69 -5.14 -7.61
C ASP A 32 3.37 -4.39 -7.38
N LEU A 33 3.04 -4.06 -6.11
CA LEU A 33 1.87 -3.25 -5.76
C LEU A 33 1.91 -1.87 -6.44
N ILE A 34 3.04 -1.17 -6.35
CA ILE A 34 3.21 0.16 -6.99
C ILE A 34 3.10 0.06 -8.50
N LEU A 35 3.71 -0.97 -9.11
CA LEU A 35 3.64 -1.17 -10.56
C LEU A 35 2.21 -1.44 -11.04
N GLN A 36 1.42 -2.18 -10.27
CA GLN A 36 0.01 -2.45 -10.58
C GLN A 36 -0.86 -1.21 -10.37
N ALA A 37 -0.70 -0.52 -9.23
CA ALA A 37 -1.37 0.73 -8.95
C ALA A 37 -1.16 1.75 -10.08
N LYS A 38 0.09 1.95 -10.53
CA LYS A 38 0.42 2.87 -11.64
C LYS A 38 -0.22 2.50 -12.98
N LYS A 39 -0.64 1.25 -13.20
CA LYS A 39 -1.38 0.87 -14.42
C LYS A 39 -2.85 1.27 -14.37
N GLN A 40 -3.41 1.40 -13.16
CA GLN A 40 -4.82 1.67 -12.92
C GLN A 40 -5.08 3.13 -12.58
N MET A 41 -4.09 3.85 -12.07
CA MET A 41 -4.19 5.27 -11.76
C MET A 41 -4.47 6.10 -13.03
N ASN A 42 -5.55 6.86 -13.01
CA ASN A 42 -5.71 8.02 -13.88
C ASN A 42 -4.81 9.16 -13.38
N VAL A 43 -4.43 10.09 -14.26
CA VAL A 43 -3.48 11.19 -13.95
C VAL A 43 -3.93 12.05 -12.74
N TYR A 44 -5.21 12.02 -12.39
CA TYR A 44 -5.80 12.77 -11.27
C TYR A 44 -6.20 11.93 -10.05
N ASP A 45 -5.91 10.62 -10.04
CA ASP A 45 -6.30 9.72 -8.96
C ASP A 45 -5.07 9.08 -8.28
N PRO A 46 -4.69 9.50 -7.06
CA PRO A 46 -3.54 8.95 -6.35
C PRO A 46 -3.84 7.55 -5.81
N ALA A 47 -2.95 6.58 -6.09
CA ALA A 47 -3.02 5.30 -5.41
C ALA A 47 -2.51 5.40 -3.97
N LEU A 48 -3.27 4.82 -3.04
CA LEU A 48 -2.89 4.63 -1.65
C LEU A 48 -2.48 3.17 -1.43
N ILE A 49 -1.28 2.96 -0.89
CA ILE A 49 -0.80 1.65 -0.46
C ILE A 49 -0.70 1.70 1.06
N VAL A 50 -1.57 0.97 1.75
CA VAL A 50 -1.61 0.89 3.21
C VAL A 50 -1.25 -0.54 3.60
N GLN A 51 -0.18 -0.70 4.38
CA GLN A 51 0.12 -1.98 5.01
C GLN A 51 -0.56 -2.02 6.37
N TRP A 52 -1.58 -2.86 6.51
CA TRP A 52 -2.22 -3.12 7.80
C TRP A 52 -1.29 -3.98 8.66
N ASN A 53 -0.62 -3.37 9.63
CA ASN A 53 0.18 -4.08 10.62
C ASN A 53 -0.59 -4.09 11.95
N ASP A 54 -1.07 -5.26 12.37
CA ASP A 54 -1.85 -5.39 13.61
C ASP A 54 -1.07 -4.92 14.84
N ASN A 55 0.25 -5.12 14.91
CA ASN A 55 1.06 -4.63 16.03
C ASN A 55 1.15 -3.10 16.04
N GLY A 56 1.15 -2.48 14.85
CA GLY A 56 1.13 -1.01 14.72
C GLY A 56 -0.27 -0.42 14.89
N PHE A 57 -1.32 -1.20 14.65
CA PHE A 57 -2.71 -0.77 14.77
C PHE A 57 -3.26 -0.97 16.18
N ASN A 58 -2.83 -2.04 16.86
CA ASN A 58 -3.19 -2.40 18.22
C ASN A 58 -2.09 -1.98 19.21
N ASP A 59 -1.56 -0.77 19.04
CA ASP A 59 -0.47 -0.22 19.86
C ASP A 59 -0.90 0.12 21.30
N THR A 60 -2.18 -0.05 21.63
CA THR A 60 -2.76 0.26 22.94
C THR A 60 -3.55 -0.91 23.53
N ARG A 61 -4.01 -0.74 24.78
CA ARG A 61 -4.81 -1.75 25.50
C ARG A 61 -6.20 -1.99 24.90
N ILE A 62 -6.71 -1.09 24.07
CA ILE A 62 -8.02 -1.25 23.45
C ILE A 62 -7.80 -1.97 22.12
N ALA A 63 -8.20 -3.24 22.08
CA ALA A 63 -8.02 -4.08 20.90
C ALA A 63 -8.76 -3.53 19.68
N ASN A 64 -8.16 -3.72 18.51
CA ASN A 64 -8.71 -3.39 17.20
C ASN A 64 -9.03 -1.90 16.99
N CYS A 65 -8.44 -1.01 17.79
CA CYS A 65 -8.64 0.43 17.72
C CYS A 65 -7.30 1.15 17.62
N ARG A 66 -7.10 1.92 16.54
CA ARG A 66 -5.90 2.73 16.35
C ARG A 66 -5.75 3.73 17.51
N ASN A 67 -4.56 3.78 18.11
CA ASN A 67 -4.26 4.63 19.27
C ASN A 67 -5.24 4.43 20.45
N GLY A 68 -5.97 3.31 20.47
CA GLY A 68 -6.99 3.01 21.47
C GLY A 68 -8.25 3.86 21.39
N ILE A 69 -8.48 4.57 20.28
CA ILE A 69 -9.67 5.41 20.11
C ILE A 69 -10.85 4.53 19.66
N PRO A 70 -11.93 4.40 20.47
CA PRO A 70 -13.09 3.62 20.08
C PRO A 70 -13.67 4.09 18.75
N GLY A 71 -13.96 3.15 17.84
CA GLY A 71 -14.51 3.43 16.52
C GLY A 71 -13.48 3.67 15.42
N GLN A 72 -12.19 3.85 15.75
CA GLN A 72 -11.11 3.88 14.76
C GLN A 72 -10.58 2.48 14.46
N THR A 73 -11.47 1.59 14.01
CA THR A 73 -11.09 0.21 13.63
C THR A 73 -10.51 0.16 12.22
N LYS A 74 -9.76 -0.91 11.90
CA LYS A 74 -9.27 -1.17 10.53
C LYS A 74 -10.42 -1.08 9.52
N GLN A 75 -11.53 -1.76 9.83
CA GLN A 75 -12.74 -1.75 9.01
C GLN A 75 -13.35 -0.35 8.88
N ALA A 76 -13.37 0.45 9.94
CA ALA A 76 -13.89 1.81 9.88
C ALA A 76 -13.09 2.69 8.91
N ILE A 77 -11.76 2.56 8.88
CA ILE A 77 -10.90 3.29 7.96
C ILE A 77 -11.09 2.80 6.53
N ILE A 78 -11.13 1.48 6.30
CA ILE A 78 -11.43 0.90 4.98
C ILE A 78 -12.78 1.42 4.47
N ASN A 79 -13.83 1.34 5.30
CA ASN A 79 -15.16 1.80 4.93
C ASN A 79 -15.17 3.30 4.61
N PHE A 80 -14.44 4.12 5.38
CA PHE A 80 -14.32 5.55 5.09
C PHE A 80 -13.71 5.79 3.71
N ILE A 81 -12.63 5.08 3.36
CA ILE A 81 -11.97 5.22 2.04
C ILE A 81 -12.93 4.80 0.92
N VAL A 82 -13.55 3.63 1.05
CA VAL A 82 -14.48 3.09 0.03
C VAL A 82 -15.70 3.97 -0.17
N ASN A 83 -16.30 4.46 0.93
CA ASN A 83 -17.47 5.35 0.86
C ASN A 83 -17.17 6.71 0.23
N ASN A 84 -15.89 7.11 0.17
CA ASN A 84 -15.44 8.33 -0.50
C ASN A 84 -14.87 8.06 -1.90
N GLY A 85 -15.21 6.93 -2.51
CA GLY A 85 -14.87 6.60 -3.90
C GLY A 85 -13.58 5.79 -4.08
N GLY A 86 -12.91 5.41 -2.99
CA GLY A 86 -11.76 4.52 -3.06
C GLY A 86 -12.16 3.12 -3.51
N VAL A 87 -11.31 2.48 -4.33
CA VAL A 87 -11.54 1.12 -4.84
C VAL A 87 -10.46 0.19 -4.30
N ASP A 88 -10.89 -0.92 -3.69
CA ASP A 88 -9.98 -2.02 -3.39
C ASP A 88 -9.66 -2.80 -4.66
N PHE A 89 -8.56 -2.42 -5.32
CA PHE A 89 -8.15 -3.03 -6.57
C PHE A 89 -7.77 -4.51 -6.44
N ARG A 90 -7.29 -4.95 -5.27
CA ARG A 90 -6.79 -6.33 -5.08
C ARG A 90 -7.70 -7.22 -4.24
N GLY A 91 -8.73 -6.68 -3.61
CA GLY A 91 -9.54 -7.43 -2.65
C GLY A 91 -8.73 -7.82 -1.41
N GLU A 92 -7.70 -7.04 -1.08
CA GLU A 92 -6.79 -7.31 0.04
C GLU A 92 -7.19 -6.58 1.33
N ASN A 93 -8.30 -5.82 1.32
CA ASN A 93 -8.87 -5.16 2.50
C ASN A 93 -9.67 -6.13 3.41
N ASN A 94 -9.05 -7.25 3.80
CA ASN A 94 -9.59 -8.20 4.78
C ASN A 94 -9.09 -7.85 6.19
#